data_AF-A0A9X1IIB4-F1
#
_entry.id   AF-A0A9X1IIB4-F1
#
_cell.length_a   1.000
_cell.length_b   1.000
_cell.length_c   1.000
_cell.angle_alpha   90.00
_cell.angle_beta   90.00
_cell.angle_gamma   90.00
#
_symmetry.space_group_name_H-M   'P 1'
#
loop_
_entity.id
_entity.type
_entity.pdbx_description
1 polymer ?
#
loop_
_entity_poly.entity_id
_entity_poly.type
_entity_poly.pdbx_seq_one_letter_code
_entity_poly.pdbx_strand_id
1 'polypeptide(L)'
;MAPQSRHHPPALPALVAQGLLAGLAGVAAMTLAEKLEQAVTGRPNSYVPAHTLERLLGLPRRPDRDRLGLNWAMHWGQGVLLGLVRAVMAQRGIRGPMGSFLFLNLRLLNDQSFENATGVGAPPWTWPAGEQAVDLLHKAVYAFVAGEVADRLVAPGRHATGDIRRGTPGAGARARHLAAGSDVGRGETGLLGRA
;
A
#
# COMPACT_ATOMS: atom_id res chain seq x y z
N MET A 1 23.57 25.40 -6.75
CA MET A 1 22.77 24.36 -7.45
C MET A 1 23.03 23.04 -6.73
N ALA A 2 22.17 22.64 -5.80
CA ALA A 2 22.38 21.41 -5.02
C ALA A 2 22.16 20.17 -5.90
N PRO A 3 22.99 19.12 -5.79
CA PRO A 3 22.83 17.91 -6.58
C PRO A 3 21.52 17.22 -6.17
N GLN A 4 20.60 17.06 -7.12
CA GLN A 4 19.41 16.23 -6.92
C GLN A 4 19.85 14.79 -6.67
N SER A 5 19.64 14.28 -5.46
CA SER A 5 19.95 12.90 -5.09
C SER A 5 19.14 11.95 -5.97
N ARG A 6 19.83 11.21 -6.84
CA ARG A 6 19.20 10.21 -7.71
C ARG A 6 18.82 9.00 -6.85
N HIS A 7 17.60 8.97 -6.33
CA HIS A 7 17.07 7.76 -5.69
C HIS A 7 16.81 6.70 -6.79
N HIS A 8 17.57 5.61 -6.76
CA HIS A 8 17.30 4.41 -7.56
C HIS A 8 16.18 3.62 -6.89
N PRO A 9 15.26 3.01 -7.66
CA PRO A 9 14.32 2.05 -7.08
C PRO A 9 15.11 0.91 -6.39
N PRO A 10 14.60 0.36 -5.27
CA PRO A 10 15.29 -0.72 -4.59
C PRO A 10 15.45 -1.92 -5.54
N ALA A 11 16.61 -2.57 -5.47
CA ALA A 11 16.82 -3.84 -6.15
C ALA A 11 15.77 -4.86 -5.68
N LEU A 12 15.33 -5.75 -6.56
CA LEU A 12 14.28 -6.74 -6.26
C LEU A 12 14.52 -7.52 -4.95
N PRO A 13 15.74 -8.02 -4.63
CA PRO A 13 15.99 -8.69 -3.36
C PRO A 13 15.76 -7.80 -2.13
N ALA A 14 16.12 -6.51 -2.23
CA ALA A 14 15.88 -5.56 -1.16
C ALA A 14 14.39 -5.29 -0.97
N LEU A 15 13.63 -5.14 -2.06
CA LEU A 15 12.17 -4.95 -1.98
C LEU A 15 11.48 -6.15 -1.33
N VAL A 16 11.90 -7.37 -1.69
CA VAL A 16 11.40 -8.62 -1.08
C VAL A 16 11.69 -8.63 0.41
N ALA A 17 12.95 -8.41 0.82
CA ALA A 17 13.33 -8.40 2.23
C ALA A 17 12.56 -7.34 3.03
N GLN A 18 12.44 -6.12 2.49
CA GLN A 18 11.67 -5.03 3.11
C GLN A 18 10.18 -5.39 3.26
N GLY A 19 9.60 -6.06 2.27
CA GLY A 19 8.22 -6.54 2.33
C GLY A 19 8.01 -7.63 3.37
N LEU A 20 8.89 -8.62 3.43
CA LEU A 20 8.82 -9.68 4.44
C LEU A 20 8.96 -9.09 5.86
N LEU A 21 9.87 -8.14 6.06
CA LEU A 21 10.03 -7.44 7.35
C LEU A 21 8.80 -6.62 7.72
N ALA A 22 8.19 -5.93 6.76
CA ALA A 22 6.95 -5.18 6.98
C ALA A 22 5.78 -6.11 7.35
N GLY A 23 5.62 -7.22 6.62
CA GLY A 23 4.62 -8.23 6.92
C GLY A 23 4.83 -8.87 8.29
N LEU A 24 6.08 -9.21 8.62
CA LEU A 24 6.47 -9.75 9.93
C LEU A 24 6.11 -8.79 11.07
N ALA A 25 6.44 -7.51 10.93
CA ALA A 25 6.11 -6.50 11.94
C ALA A 25 4.59 -6.35 12.09
N GLY A 26 3.85 -6.33 10.98
CA GLY A 26 2.39 -6.27 11.00
C GLY A 26 1.76 -7.46 11.73
N VAL A 27 2.17 -8.70 11.39
CA VAL A 27 1.57 -9.90 12.01
C VAL A 27 1.97 -10.04 13.47
N ALA A 28 3.19 -9.65 13.84
CA ALA A 28 3.60 -9.61 15.25
C ALA A 28 2.75 -8.64 16.07
N ALA A 29 2.49 -7.44 15.55
CA ALA A 29 1.65 -6.45 16.21
C ALA A 29 0.18 -6.91 16.32
N MET A 30 -0.35 -7.52 15.27
CA MET A 30 -1.69 -8.10 15.27
C MET A 30 -1.81 -9.23 16.30
N THR A 31 -0.85 -10.16 16.34
CA THR A 31 -0.84 -11.24 17.32
C THR A 31 -0.75 -10.70 18.75
N LEU A 32 0.04 -9.67 19.00
CA LEU A 32 0.06 -9.03 20.31
C LEU A 32 -1.31 -8.44 20.66
N ALA A 33 -1.95 -7.72 19.73
CA ALA A 33 -3.28 -7.16 19.93
C ALA A 33 -4.32 -8.25 20.21
N GLU A 34 -4.30 -9.36 19.47
CA GLU A 34 -5.15 -10.53 19.69
C GLU A 34 -4.96 -11.11 21.08
N LYS A 35 -3.71 -11.27 21.53
CA LYS A 35 -3.42 -11.82 22.86
C LYS A 35 -3.90 -10.89 23.98
N LEU A 36 -3.77 -9.58 23.79
CA LEU A 36 -4.27 -8.59 24.73
C LEU A 36 -5.80 -8.58 24.78
N GLU A 37 -6.47 -8.62 23.63
CA GLU A 37 -7.93 -8.72 23.54
C GLU A 37 -8.43 -9.98 24.23
N GLN A 38 -7.87 -11.14 23.90
CA GLN A 38 -8.22 -12.42 24.51
C GLN A 38 -8.01 -12.43 26.03
N ALA A 39 -6.96 -11.78 26.54
CA ALA A 39 -6.71 -11.67 27.97
C ALA A 39 -7.80 -10.84 28.69
N VAL A 40 -8.39 -9.86 28.00
CA VAL A 40 -9.45 -9.00 28.55
C VAL A 40 -10.83 -9.64 28.39
N THR A 41 -11.13 -10.26 27.25
CA THR A 41 -12.46 -10.79 26.92
C THR A 41 -12.65 -12.25 27.31
N GLY A 42 -11.55 -12.98 27.56
CA GLY A 42 -11.58 -14.43 27.78
C GLY A 42 -11.86 -15.23 26.51
N ARG A 43 -11.89 -14.59 25.33
CA ARG A 43 -12.18 -15.27 24.06
C ARG A 43 -11.09 -16.32 23.75
N PRO A 44 -11.45 -17.54 23.32
CA PRO A 44 -10.47 -18.55 22.95
C PRO A 44 -9.75 -18.21 21.63
N ASN A 45 -8.65 -18.92 21.36
CA ASN A 45 -7.98 -18.86 20.06
C ASN A 45 -8.92 -19.31 18.93
N SER A 46 -8.82 -18.64 17.78
CA SER A 46 -9.37 -19.14 16.52
C SER A 46 -8.45 -20.19 15.91
N TYR A 47 -9.05 -21.28 15.41
CA TYR A 47 -8.37 -22.34 14.65
C TYR A 47 -8.73 -22.35 13.17
N VAL A 48 -9.47 -21.33 12.69
CA VAL A 48 -9.78 -21.14 11.26
C VAL A 48 -8.51 -21.17 10.39
N PRO A 49 -7.40 -20.49 10.75
CA PRO A 49 -6.15 -20.58 9.97
C PRO A 49 -5.62 -22.01 9.86
N ALA A 50 -5.60 -22.77 10.96
CA ALA A 50 -5.18 -24.16 10.94
C ALA A 50 -6.07 -25.03 10.04
N HIS A 51 -7.38 -24.83 10.09
CA HIS A 51 -8.35 -25.58 9.28
C HIS A 51 -8.19 -25.26 7.79
N THR A 52 -8.00 -23.99 7.45
CA THR A 52 -7.74 -23.54 6.08
C THR A 52 -6.46 -24.17 5.55
N LEU A 53 -5.35 -24.12 6.32
CA LEU A 53 -4.09 -24.70 5.89
C LEU A 53 -4.14 -26.22 5.76
N GLU A 54 -4.81 -26.91 6.69
CA GLU A 54 -5.04 -28.35 6.61
C GLU A 54 -5.75 -28.73 5.30
N ARG A 55 -6.80 -27.98 4.92
CA ARG A 55 -7.53 -28.19 3.66
C ARG A 55 -6.68 -27.88 2.44
N LEU A 56 -5.92 -26.79 2.45
CA LEU A 56 -5.03 -26.42 1.34
C LEU A 56 -3.95 -27.48 1.08
N LEU A 57 -3.42 -28.08 2.14
CA LEU A 57 -2.37 -29.09 2.05
C LEU A 57 -2.90 -30.54 1.94
N GLY A 58 -4.23 -30.72 1.91
CA GLY A 58 -4.84 -32.06 1.87
C GLY A 58 -4.51 -32.93 3.10
N LEU A 59 -4.24 -32.31 4.25
CA LEU A 59 -3.83 -32.99 5.47
C LEU A 59 -5.04 -33.62 6.19
N PRO A 60 -4.83 -34.73 6.94
CA PRO A 60 -5.90 -35.38 7.68
C PRO A 60 -6.36 -34.53 8.86
N ARG A 61 -7.68 -34.55 9.13
CA ARG A 61 -8.27 -33.82 10.24
C ARG A 61 -7.78 -34.33 11.60
N ARG A 62 -7.27 -33.42 12.43
CA ARG A 62 -6.92 -33.66 13.85
C ARG A 62 -7.76 -32.83 14.85
N PRO A 63 -7.71 -33.07 16.17
CA PRO A 63 -8.25 -32.14 17.16
C PRO A 63 -7.51 -30.79 17.16
N ASP A 64 -8.18 -29.68 17.50
CA ASP A 64 -7.58 -28.33 17.48
C ASP A 64 -6.33 -28.20 18.35
N ARG A 65 -6.32 -28.84 19.52
CA ARG A 65 -5.16 -28.89 20.43
C ARG A 65 -3.87 -29.40 19.75
N ASP A 66 -4.00 -30.23 18.71
CA ASP A 66 -2.87 -30.85 18.01
C ASP A 66 -2.45 -30.04 16.77
N ARG A 67 -3.14 -28.93 16.47
CA ARG A 67 -2.98 -28.14 15.24
C ARG A 67 -2.36 -26.76 15.46
N LEU A 68 -1.88 -26.48 16.68
CA LEU A 68 -1.33 -25.18 17.01
C LEU A 68 -0.25 -24.75 15.99
N GLY A 69 0.65 -25.66 15.62
CA GLY A 69 1.67 -25.40 14.60
C GLY A 69 1.12 -24.99 13.23
N LEU A 70 0.04 -25.63 12.75
CA LEU A 70 -0.63 -25.23 11.51
C LEU A 70 -1.29 -23.86 11.64
N ASN A 71 -1.84 -23.56 12.82
CA ASN A 71 -2.42 -22.25 13.09
C ASN A 71 -1.38 -21.14 12.97
N TRP A 72 -0.24 -21.31 13.65
CA TRP A 72 0.88 -20.36 13.58
C TRP A 72 1.44 -20.26 12.18
N ALA A 73 1.64 -21.38 11.49
CA ALA A 73 2.19 -21.40 10.14
C ALA A 73 1.32 -20.61 9.15
N MET A 74 0.00 -20.82 9.18
CA MET A 74 -0.92 -20.09 8.31
C MET A 74 -0.97 -18.60 8.67
N HIS A 75 -1.17 -18.30 9.96
CA HIS A 75 -1.29 -16.93 10.46
C HIS A 75 -0.06 -16.07 10.17
N TRP A 76 1.12 -16.56 10.55
CA TRP A 76 2.39 -15.86 10.33
C TRP A 76 2.83 -15.92 8.88
N GLY A 77 2.67 -17.07 8.22
CA GLY A 77 3.05 -17.23 6.81
C GLY A 77 2.30 -16.25 5.91
N GLN A 78 0.98 -16.17 6.02
CA GLN A 78 0.18 -15.21 5.26
C GLN A 78 0.54 -13.77 5.60
N GLY A 79 0.69 -13.43 6.89
CA GLY A 79 1.07 -12.08 7.31
C GLY A 79 2.43 -11.64 6.76
N VAL A 80 3.44 -12.50 6.86
CA VAL A 80 4.78 -12.21 6.32
C VAL A 80 4.75 -12.06 4.79
N LEU A 81 4.11 -13.00 4.08
CA LEU A 81 4.07 -12.99 2.62
C LEU A 81 3.26 -11.82 2.06
N LEU A 82 2.15 -11.44 2.69
CA LEU A 82 1.33 -10.33 2.23
C LEU A 82 2.05 -8.98 2.38
N GLY A 83 3.08 -8.90 3.24
CA GLY A 83 3.99 -7.76 3.32
C GLY A 83 4.71 -7.45 1.99
N LEU A 84 4.91 -8.44 1.12
CA LEU A 84 5.44 -8.23 -0.24
C LEU A 84 4.53 -7.32 -1.07
N VAL A 85 3.22 -7.53 -0.97
CA VAL A 85 2.22 -6.69 -1.66
C VAL A 85 2.30 -5.27 -1.11
N ARG A 86 2.42 -5.12 0.22
CA ARG A 86 2.55 -3.79 0.84
C ARG A 86 3.82 -3.05 0.41
N ALA A 87 4.93 -3.77 0.21
CA ALA A 87 6.17 -3.21 -0.30
C ALA A 87 6.02 -2.71 -1.74
N VAL A 88 5.35 -3.50 -2.60
CA VAL A 88 5.05 -3.09 -3.98
C VAL A 88 4.15 -1.85 -4.01
N MET A 89 3.11 -1.80 -3.16
CA MET A 89 2.26 -0.62 -2.99
C MET A 89 3.09 0.60 -2.60
N ALA A 90 3.98 0.45 -1.60
CA ALA A 90 4.86 1.52 -1.14
C ALA A 90 5.76 2.03 -2.28
N GLN A 91 6.44 1.12 -2.98
CA GLN A 91 7.31 1.43 -4.12
C GLN A 91 6.54 2.18 -5.21
N ARG A 92 5.29 1.81 -5.46
CA ARG A 92 4.39 2.47 -6.41
C ARG A 92 3.69 3.71 -5.84
N GLY A 93 4.16 4.27 -4.73
CA GLY A 93 3.64 5.52 -4.17
C GLY A 93 2.27 5.41 -3.50
N ILE A 94 1.70 4.20 -3.38
CA ILE A 94 0.49 3.94 -2.61
C ILE A 94 0.90 3.78 -1.14
N ARG A 95 0.92 4.90 -0.43
CA ARG A 95 1.52 5.06 0.92
C ARG A 95 0.58 5.78 1.88
N GLY A 96 1.00 5.91 3.13
CA GLY A 96 0.29 6.62 4.18
C GLY A 96 -1.03 5.95 4.57
N PRO A 97 -1.90 6.66 5.30
CA PRO A 97 -3.14 6.10 5.85
C PRO A 97 -4.07 5.49 4.78
N MET A 98 -4.19 6.14 3.62
CA MET A 98 -5.01 5.62 2.52
C MET A 98 -4.40 4.35 1.91
N GLY A 99 -3.07 4.29 1.75
CA GLY A 99 -2.40 3.07 1.30
C GLY A 99 -2.59 1.90 2.27
N SER A 100 -2.52 2.17 3.58
CA SER A 100 -2.79 1.18 4.62
C SER A 100 -4.26 0.75 4.66
N PHE A 101 -5.20 1.65 4.41
CA PHE A 101 -6.63 1.32 4.27
C PHE A 101 -6.90 0.42 3.05
N LEU A 102 -6.30 0.70 1.89
CA LEU A 102 -6.40 -0.19 0.73
C LEU A 102 -5.77 -1.55 1.02
N PHE A 103 -4.65 -1.57 1.73
CA PHE A 103 -3.98 -2.80 2.12
C PHE A 103 -4.77 -3.62 3.14
N LEU A 104 -5.49 -2.99 4.07
CA LEU A 104 -6.46 -3.64 4.95
C LEU A 104 -7.52 -4.41 4.15
N ASN A 105 -8.08 -3.80 3.11
CA ASN A 105 -9.04 -4.47 2.25
C ASN A 105 -8.41 -5.67 1.51
N LEU A 106 -7.18 -5.54 1.03
CA LEU A 106 -6.45 -6.68 0.45
C LEU A 106 -6.20 -7.79 1.48
N ARG A 107 -5.89 -7.45 2.73
CA ARG A 107 -5.72 -8.41 3.83
C ARG A 107 -6.99 -9.19 4.12
N LEU A 108 -8.13 -8.50 4.18
CA LEU A 108 -9.46 -9.10 4.34
C LEU A 108 -9.81 -10.03 3.17
N LEU A 109 -9.64 -9.55 1.94
CA LEU A 109 -9.90 -10.34 0.73
C LEU A 109 -9.01 -11.59 0.64
N ASN A 110 -7.76 -11.49 1.06
CA ASN A 110 -6.83 -12.62 1.09
C ASN A 110 -7.34 -13.73 2.03
N ASP A 111 -7.76 -13.39 3.26
CA ASP A 111 -8.34 -14.37 4.18
C ASP A 111 -9.59 -15.02 3.59
N GLN A 112 -10.53 -14.19 3.14
CA GLN A 112 -11.79 -14.68 2.61
C GLN A 112 -11.59 -15.58 1.38
N SER A 113 -10.59 -15.30 0.55
CA SER A 113 -10.28 -16.12 -0.63
C SER A 113 -9.85 -17.53 -0.23
N PHE A 114 -8.95 -17.68 0.74
CA PHE A 114 -8.51 -19.00 1.20
C PHE A 114 -9.60 -19.75 1.97
N GLU A 115 -10.32 -19.05 2.84
CA GLU A 115 -11.41 -19.64 3.62
C GLU A 115 -12.58 -20.10 2.73
N ASN A 116 -12.95 -19.32 1.72
CA ASN A 116 -13.97 -19.70 0.74
C ASN A 116 -13.49 -20.86 -0.14
N ALA A 117 -12.25 -20.81 -0.63
CA ALA A 117 -11.71 -21.85 -1.50
C ALA A 117 -11.62 -23.21 -0.79
N THR A 118 -11.46 -23.21 0.54
CA THR A 118 -11.39 -24.42 1.37
C THR A 118 -12.74 -24.83 1.96
N GLY A 119 -13.77 -23.98 1.87
CA GLY A 119 -15.07 -24.17 2.50
C GLY A 119 -15.01 -24.15 4.04
N VAL A 120 -13.99 -23.52 4.62
CA VAL A 120 -13.80 -23.41 6.07
C VAL A 120 -14.52 -22.18 6.64
N GLY A 121 -14.53 -21.07 5.90
CA GLY A 121 -15.14 -19.83 6.35
C GLY A 121 -16.65 -19.77 6.09
N ALA A 122 -17.33 -18.97 6.91
CA ALA A 122 -18.66 -18.46 6.61
C ALA A 122 -18.54 -17.01 6.10
N PRO A 123 -19.50 -16.51 5.32
CA PRO A 123 -19.46 -15.12 4.87
C PRO A 123 -19.46 -14.14 6.06
N PRO A 124 -18.65 -13.05 6.08
CA PRO A 124 -18.48 -12.22 7.26
C PRO A 124 -19.76 -11.61 7.83
N TRP A 125 -20.74 -11.31 6.97
CA TRP A 125 -22.03 -10.74 7.37
C TRP A 125 -22.96 -11.73 8.09
N THR A 126 -22.60 -13.02 8.19
CA THR A 126 -23.33 -14.01 8.98
C THR A 126 -22.79 -14.16 10.40
N TRP A 127 -21.65 -13.55 10.71
CA TRP A 127 -21.01 -13.65 12.03
C TRP A 127 -21.65 -12.69 13.03
N PRO A 128 -21.56 -12.96 14.34
CA PRO A 128 -21.91 -11.97 15.37
C PRO A 128 -21.14 -10.65 15.16
N ALA A 129 -21.81 -9.51 15.34
CA ALA A 129 -21.22 -8.19 15.07
C ALA A 129 -19.94 -7.92 15.87
N GLY A 130 -19.84 -8.44 17.09
CA GLY A 130 -18.63 -8.35 17.91
C GLY A 130 -17.44 -9.08 17.28
N GLU A 131 -17.66 -10.24 16.66
CA GLU A 131 -16.60 -10.98 15.98
C GLU A 131 -16.12 -10.25 14.72
N GLN A 132 -17.05 -9.67 13.96
CA GLN A 132 -16.70 -8.83 12.81
C GLN A 132 -15.86 -7.62 13.22
N ALA A 133 -16.23 -6.96 14.32
CA ALA A 133 -15.50 -5.79 14.82
C ALA A 133 -14.08 -6.16 15.29
N VAL A 134 -13.94 -7.26 16.03
CA VAL A 134 -12.64 -7.76 16.50
C VAL A 134 -11.76 -8.17 15.31
N ASP A 135 -12.33 -8.85 14.32
CA ASP A 135 -11.62 -9.24 13.11
C ASP A 135 -11.08 -8.04 12.33
N LEU A 136 -11.95 -7.04 12.10
CA LEU A 136 -11.59 -5.80 11.43
C LEU A 136 -10.52 -5.03 12.20
N LEU A 137 -10.62 -4.97 13.53
CA LEU A 137 -9.65 -4.29 14.39
C LEU A 137 -8.26 -4.91 14.26
N HIS A 138 -8.14 -6.23 14.40
CA HIS A 138 -6.85 -6.92 14.32
C HIS A 138 -6.22 -6.77 12.93
N LYS A 139 -7.02 -6.89 11.88
CA LYS A 139 -6.55 -6.68 10.51
C LYS A 139 -6.16 -5.22 10.25
N ALA A 140 -6.83 -4.26 10.88
CA ALA A 140 -6.43 -2.86 10.83
C ALA A 140 -5.08 -2.66 11.52
N VAL A 141 -4.88 -3.20 12.72
CA VAL A 141 -3.56 -3.16 13.40
C VAL A 141 -2.47 -3.73 12.49
N TYR A 142 -2.69 -4.91 11.92
CA TYR A 142 -1.78 -5.50 10.95
C TYR A 142 -1.46 -4.54 9.79
N ALA A 143 -2.49 -4.04 9.11
CA ALA A 143 -2.34 -3.28 7.87
C ALA A 143 -1.65 -1.92 8.09
N PHE A 144 -1.96 -1.24 9.19
CA PHE A 144 -1.37 0.05 9.51
C PHE A 144 0.07 -0.09 10.01
N VAL A 145 0.39 -1.11 10.82
CA VAL A 145 1.78 -1.36 11.25
C VAL A 145 2.65 -1.81 10.08
N ALA A 146 2.21 -2.81 9.30
CA ALA A 146 2.93 -3.23 8.10
C ALA A 146 3.09 -2.07 7.11
N GLY A 147 2.06 -1.22 7.00
CA GLY A 147 2.10 -0.07 6.12
C GLY A 147 3.13 0.98 6.54
N GLU A 148 3.16 1.35 7.82
CA GLU A 148 4.15 2.29 8.34
C GLU A 148 5.58 1.75 8.17
N VAL A 149 5.80 0.46 8.45
CA VAL A 149 7.12 -0.17 8.28
C VAL A 149 7.53 -0.20 6.81
N ALA A 150 6.66 -0.63 5.90
CA ALA A 150 6.94 -0.61 4.46
C ALA A 150 7.20 0.81 3.95
N ASP A 151 6.46 1.81 4.44
CA ASP A 151 6.61 3.19 4.04
C ASP A 151 7.90 3.85 4.56
N ARG A 152 8.53 3.28 5.60
CA ARG A 152 9.86 3.72 6.04
C ARG A 152 10.98 2.99 5.31
N LEU A 153 10.79 1.70 5.03
CA LEU A 153 11.85 0.86 4.47
C LEU A 153 11.99 0.99 2.94
N VAL A 154 10.88 1.10 2.21
CA VAL A 154 10.88 1.00 0.75
C VAL A 154 11.08 2.37 0.09
N ALA A 155 12.18 2.59 -0.61
CA ALA A 155 12.36 3.84 -1.35
C ALA A 155 11.26 4.01 -2.43
N PRO A 156 10.68 5.21 -2.61
CA PRO A 156 9.72 5.47 -3.67
C PRO A 156 10.31 5.14 -5.04
N GLY A 157 9.55 4.42 -5.87
CA GLY A 157 9.87 4.25 -7.27
C GLY A 157 9.80 5.59 -8.01
N ARG A 158 10.53 5.69 -9.11
CA ARG A 158 10.40 6.86 -10.01
C ARG A 158 9.01 6.81 -10.62
N HIS A 159 8.07 7.61 -10.11
CA HIS A 159 6.89 7.92 -10.90
C HIS A 159 7.30 8.83 -12.04
N ALA A 160 6.89 8.48 -13.26
CA ALA A 160 6.79 9.42 -14.35
C ALA A 160 5.90 10.54 -13.85
N THR A 161 6.51 11.63 -13.38
CA THR A 161 5.79 12.86 -13.12
C THR A 161 5.31 13.30 -14.49
N GLY A 162 4.09 12.89 -14.85
CA GLY A 162 3.27 13.67 -15.76
C GLY A 162 3.26 15.06 -15.17
N ASP A 163 3.98 15.96 -15.82
CA ASP A 163 4.10 17.35 -15.50
C ASP A 163 2.73 18.03 -15.63
N ILE A 164 1.87 17.86 -14.62
CA ILE A 164 0.61 18.62 -14.48
C ILE A 164 0.90 20.06 -14.02
N ARG A 165 2.19 20.43 -13.85
CA ARG A 165 2.62 21.80 -13.56
C ARG A 165 3.29 22.45 -14.78
N ARG A 166 2.73 22.26 -15.98
CA ARG A 166 2.98 23.13 -17.13
C ARG A 166 1.69 23.82 -17.60
N GLY A 167 1.05 24.53 -16.66
CA GLY A 167 -0.15 25.33 -16.89
C GLY A 167 -0.03 26.80 -16.45
N THR A 168 1.18 27.31 -16.20
CA THR A 168 1.39 28.76 -16.05
C THR A 168 2.29 29.23 -17.18
N PRO A 169 1.77 29.95 -18.17
CA PRO A 169 2.60 30.67 -19.12
C PRO A 169 3.49 31.62 -18.31
N GLY A 170 4.80 31.38 -18.33
CA GLY A 170 5.75 32.26 -17.67
C GLY A 170 5.60 33.68 -18.22
N ALA A 171 5.50 34.66 -17.32
CA ALA A 171 5.40 36.08 -17.62
C ALA A 171 6.51 36.62 -18.56
N GLY A 172 7.58 35.85 -18.78
CA GLY A 172 8.65 36.17 -19.74
C GLY A 172 8.36 35.87 -21.22
N ALA A 173 7.25 35.19 -21.56
CA ALA A 173 6.88 34.95 -22.96
C ALA A 173 6.10 36.14 -23.57
N ARG A 174 5.32 36.87 -22.76
CA ARG A 174 4.57 38.07 -23.22
C ARG A 174 5.48 39.28 -23.50
N ALA A 175 6.59 39.42 -22.79
CA ALA A 175 7.51 40.55 -23.01
C ALA A 175 8.27 40.47 -24.35
N ARG A 176 8.52 39.26 -24.86
CA ARG A 176 9.24 39.07 -26.12
C ARG A 176 8.40 39.30 -27.38
N HIS A 177 7.07 39.18 -27.27
CA HIS A 177 6.18 39.44 -28.40
C HIS A 177 5.77 40.91 -28.53
N LEU A 178 5.87 41.70 -27.46
CA LEU A 178 5.58 43.14 -27.46
C LEU A 178 6.78 43.99 -27.94
N ALA A 179 8.01 43.54 -27.72
CA ALA A 179 9.21 44.23 -28.21
C ALA A 179 9.46 44.04 -29.71
N ALA A 180 8.89 43.00 -30.33
CA ALA A 180 9.03 42.72 -31.77
C ALA A 180 7.99 43.45 -32.64
N GLY A 181 7.01 44.14 -32.03
CA GLY A 181 5.91 44.82 -32.75
C GLY A 181 6.05 46.33 -32.88
N SER A 182 7.12 46.94 -32.36
CA SER A 182 7.28 48.40 -32.31
C SER A 182 8.24 48.99 -33.33
N ASP A 183 8.70 48.22 -34.33
CA ASP A 183 9.68 48.70 -35.33
C ASP A 183 9.12 48.76 -36.77
N VAL A 184 7.83 49.07 -36.92
CA VAL A 184 7.23 49.40 -38.22
C VAL A 184 6.43 50.68 -38.07
N GLY A 185 7.04 51.82 -38.44
CA GLY A 185 6.30 53.07 -38.64
C GLY A 185 7.03 54.34 -38.25
N ARG A 186 8.14 54.69 -38.92
CA ARG A 186 8.57 56.09 -39.04
C ARG A 186 9.43 56.32 -40.29
N GLY A 187 8.95 57.20 -41.16
CA GLY A 187 9.62 57.70 -42.37
C GLY A 187 8.94 57.16 -43.63
N GLU A 188 8.42 57.94 -44.58
CA GLU A 188 8.57 59.37 -44.85
C GLU A 188 7.35 59.84 -45.66
N THR A 189 6.72 60.93 -45.24
CA THR A 189 5.85 61.77 -46.07
C THR A 189 6.65 63.02 -46.43
N GLY A 190 6.93 63.24 -47.72
CA GLY A 190 7.66 64.43 -48.12
C GLY A 190 7.83 64.65 -49.62
N LEU A 191 6.84 65.34 -50.20
CA LEU A 191 6.95 66.24 -51.37
C LEU A 191 7.19 65.66 -52.77
N LEU A 192 6.06 65.55 -53.48
CA LEU A 192 5.93 65.94 -54.89
C LEU A 192 6.25 67.44 -55.08
N GLY A 193 7.07 67.78 -56.08
CA GLY A 193 7.29 69.19 -56.46
C GLY A 193 8.32 69.46 -57.56
N ARG A 194 7.92 69.23 -58.83
CA ARG A 194 8.28 69.94 -60.08
C ARG A 194 9.74 70.28 -60.42
N ALA A 195 10.16 69.84 -61.61
CA ALA A 195 10.42 70.71 -62.77
C ALA A 195 10.26 69.89 -64.06
#